data_AF-A0A0L1KPD2-F1
#
_entry.id   AF-A0A0L1KPD2-F1
#
_cell.length_a   1.000
_cell.length_b   1.000
_cell.length_c   1.000
_cell.angle_alpha   90.00
_cell.angle_beta   90.00
_cell.angle_gamma   90.00
#
_symmetry.space_group_name_H-M   'P 1'
#
loop_
_entity.id
_entity.type
_entity.pdbx_description
1 polymer ?
#
loop_
_entity_poly.entity_id
_entity_poly.type
_entity_poly.pdbx_seq_one_letter_code
_entity_poly.pdbx_strand_id
1 'polypeptide(L)'
;MEVVDISFNNLIGCLDLDKLPATVRTLSLSQNKFTGDISLENLPKCLEYLSLVDNQLSGTICLTSLPTAFQSLHLHKNNFEGSLNFTQLPNSIRHIILAENHFSGTVNLGNLPESMRVLDIRKNAISGAVRVPHGIDIRLDGNDEVNVERIE
;
A
#
# COMPACT_ATOMS: atom_id res chain seq x y z
N MET A 1 -5.00 8.37 21.48
CA MET A 1 -4.05 8.00 20.43
C MET A 1 -3.57 6.62 20.81
N GLU A 2 -3.93 5.59 20.03
CA GLU A 2 -3.45 4.24 20.29
C GLU A 2 -2.50 3.87 19.16
N VAL A 3 -1.24 3.70 19.56
CA VAL A 3 -0.12 3.31 18.70
C VAL A 3 0.25 1.90 19.09
N VAL A 4 0.25 0.99 18.13
CA VAL A 4 0.74 -0.37 18.29
C VAL A 4 1.97 -0.52 17.41
N ASP A 5 3.12 -0.72 18.05
CA ASP A 5 4.38 -0.95 17.36
C ASP A 5 5.04 -2.19 17.94
N ILE A 6 5.12 -3.23 17.12
CA ILE A 6 5.86 -4.48 17.41
C ILE A 6 6.84 -4.80 16.29
N SER A 7 7.28 -3.76 15.58
CA SER A 7 8.26 -3.90 14.51
C SER A 7 9.63 -4.36 15.02
N PHE A 8 10.48 -4.85 14.11
CA PHE A 8 11.83 -5.34 14.40
C PHE A 8 11.86 -6.54 15.36
N ASN A 9 11.04 -7.55 15.07
CA ASN A 9 11.00 -8.79 15.84
C ASN A 9 11.12 -10.01 14.92
N ASN A 10 11.02 -11.20 15.50
CA ASN A 10 10.97 -12.46 14.77
C ASN A 10 9.56 -13.09 14.83
N LEU A 11 8.51 -12.26 14.93
CA LEU A 11 7.15 -12.74 15.02
C LEU A 11 6.75 -13.47 13.73
N ILE A 12 6.06 -14.57 13.88
CA ILE A 12 5.61 -15.45 12.79
C ILE A 12 4.08 -15.58 12.83
N GLY A 13 3.52 -16.17 11.78
CA GLY A 13 2.10 -16.49 11.68
C GLY A 13 1.37 -15.56 10.70
N CYS A 14 0.06 -15.76 10.62
CA CYS A 14 -0.81 -14.98 9.75
C CYS A 14 -1.41 -13.79 10.52
N LEU A 15 -1.68 -12.71 9.80
CA LEU A 15 -2.30 -11.50 10.35
C LEU A 15 -3.80 -11.50 10.06
N ASP A 16 -4.60 -11.26 11.08
CA ASP A 16 -6.04 -11.03 10.97
C ASP A 16 -6.32 -9.56 11.32
N LEU A 17 -6.25 -8.69 10.31
CA LEU A 17 -6.40 -7.24 10.49
C LEU A 17 -7.86 -6.83 10.76
N ASP A 18 -8.82 -7.71 10.49
CA ASP A 18 -10.25 -7.47 10.75
C ASP A 18 -10.56 -7.45 12.25
N LYS A 19 -9.67 -8.02 13.07
CA LYS A 19 -9.78 -8.07 14.54
C LYS A 19 -9.05 -6.93 15.24
N LEU A 20 -8.54 -5.95 14.52
CA LEU A 20 -7.86 -4.82 15.14
C LEU A 20 -8.84 -4.02 16.03
N PRO A 21 -8.42 -3.57 17.22
CA PRO A 21 -9.24 -2.70 18.05
C PRO A 21 -9.63 -1.44 17.28
N ALA A 22 -10.90 -1.04 17.41
CA ALA A 22 -11.47 0.11 16.70
C ALA A 22 -10.80 1.46 17.06
N THR A 23 -9.94 1.47 18.07
CA THR A 23 -9.23 2.64 18.61
C THR A 23 -7.81 2.81 18.06
N VAL A 24 -7.26 1.81 17.38
CA VAL A 24 -5.91 1.86 16.80
C VAL A 24 -5.84 2.90 15.69
N ARG A 25 -4.89 3.84 15.82
CA ARG A 25 -4.64 4.90 14.83
C ARG A 25 -3.35 4.67 14.05
N THR A 26 -2.37 4.03 14.69
CA THR A 26 -1.06 3.72 14.09
C THR A 26 -0.71 2.28 14.39
N LEU A 27 -0.45 1.51 13.33
CA LEU A 27 -0.02 0.11 13.43
C LEU A 27 1.28 -0.09 12.64
N SER A 28 2.32 -0.55 13.34
CA SER A 28 3.59 -0.96 12.75
C SER A 28 3.91 -2.41 13.14
N LEU A 29 3.92 -3.28 12.13
CA LEU A 29 4.28 -4.71 12.23
C LEU A 29 5.52 -5.04 11.38
N SER A 30 6.25 -4.01 10.96
CA SER A 30 7.36 -4.11 10.01
C SER A 30 8.54 -4.93 10.53
N GLN A 31 9.34 -5.51 9.65
CA GLN A 31 10.52 -6.30 9.97
C GLN A 31 10.19 -7.43 10.95
N ASN A 32 9.32 -8.32 10.48
CA ASN A 32 8.94 -9.56 11.13
C ASN A 32 8.96 -10.69 10.09
N LYS A 33 8.36 -11.84 10.41
CA LYS A 33 8.26 -13.00 9.53
C LYS A 33 6.79 -13.41 9.37
N PHE A 34 5.89 -12.43 9.33
CA PHE A 34 4.47 -12.70 9.07
C PHE A 34 4.29 -13.21 7.64
N THR A 35 3.38 -14.17 7.48
CA THR A 35 3.11 -14.89 6.23
C THR A 35 1.62 -14.87 5.92
N GLY A 36 1.25 -15.33 4.72
CA GLY A 36 -0.15 -15.45 4.32
C GLY A 36 -0.70 -14.15 3.76
N ASP A 37 -1.98 -14.19 3.42
CA ASP A 37 -2.74 -13.06 2.90
C ASP A 37 -3.31 -12.18 4.02
N ILE A 38 -3.67 -10.95 3.66
CA ILE A 38 -4.31 -9.99 4.54
C ILE A 38 -5.48 -9.32 3.81
N SER A 39 -6.50 -8.94 4.57
CA SER A 39 -7.55 -8.04 4.10
C SER A 39 -7.32 -6.63 4.63
N LEU A 40 -7.54 -5.62 3.78
CA LEU A 40 -7.57 -4.21 4.18
C LEU A 40 -9.01 -3.67 4.26
N GLU A 41 -10.02 -4.52 4.05
CA GLU A 41 -11.41 -4.08 3.87
C GLU A 41 -12.11 -3.68 5.17
N ASN A 42 -11.73 -4.28 6.30
CA ASN A 42 -12.38 -4.03 7.60
C ASN A 42 -11.45 -3.32 8.60
N LEU A 43 -10.50 -2.51 8.11
CA LEU A 43 -9.60 -1.76 8.97
C LEU A 43 -10.36 -0.77 9.87
N PRO A 44 -9.87 -0.47 11.09
CA PRO A 44 -10.47 0.51 11.97
C PRO A 44 -10.68 1.86 11.28
N LYS A 45 -11.86 2.46 11.46
CA LYS A 45 -12.23 3.74 10.81
C LYS A 45 -11.30 4.90 11.16
N CYS A 46 -10.67 4.86 12.33
CA CYS A 46 -9.72 5.88 12.80
C CYS A 46 -8.26 5.54 12.49
N LEU A 47 -7.98 4.44 11.78
CA LEU A 47 -6.63 4.08 11.39
C LEU A 47 -6.10 5.15 10.41
N GLU A 48 -4.92 5.67 10.71
CA GLU A 48 -4.25 6.72 9.96
C GLU A 48 -2.96 6.19 9.29
N TYR A 49 -2.31 5.20 9.90
CA TYR A 49 -1.03 4.68 9.47
C TYR A 49 -0.95 3.15 9.61
N LEU A 50 -0.55 2.47 8.55
CA LEU A 50 -0.24 1.04 8.53
C LEU A 50 1.12 0.77 7.88
N SER A 51 1.98 0.05 8.60
CA SER A 51 3.26 -0.44 8.08
C SER A 51 3.40 -1.94 8.32
N LEU A 52 3.55 -2.70 7.22
CA LEU A 52 3.79 -4.14 7.19
C LEU A 52 5.10 -4.46 6.44
N VAL A 53 6.01 -3.50 6.42
CA VAL A 53 7.23 -3.51 5.61
C VAL A 53 8.11 -4.69 5.98
N ASP A 54 8.75 -5.33 5.00
CA ASP A 54 9.74 -6.37 5.23
C ASP A 54 9.17 -7.54 6.06
N ASN A 55 8.22 -8.23 5.42
CA ASN A 55 7.60 -9.47 5.90
C ASN A 55 7.54 -10.47 4.73
N GLN A 56 6.82 -11.57 4.91
CA GLN A 56 6.62 -12.60 3.89
C GLN A 56 5.14 -12.71 3.50
N LEU A 57 4.39 -11.60 3.62
CA LEU A 57 2.97 -11.54 3.29
C LEU A 57 2.77 -11.68 1.78
N SER A 58 1.63 -12.24 1.38
CA SER A 58 1.33 -12.59 -0.02
C SER A 58 -0.13 -12.31 -0.38
N GLY A 59 -0.53 -12.64 -1.60
CA GLY A 59 -1.91 -12.46 -2.07
C GLY A 59 -2.18 -11.06 -2.60
N THR A 60 -3.44 -10.76 -2.87
CA THR A 60 -3.88 -9.51 -3.48
C THR A 60 -4.29 -8.48 -2.43
N ILE A 61 -4.27 -7.20 -2.81
CA ILE A 61 -4.62 -6.09 -1.91
C ILE A 61 -5.77 -5.26 -2.51
N CYS A 62 -6.86 -5.15 -1.73
CA CYS A 62 -8.00 -4.29 -2.04
C CYS A 62 -7.77 -2.87 -1.49
N LEU A 63 -7.46 -1.91 -2.37
CA LEU A 63 -7.23 -0.50 -2.00
C LEU A 63 -8.50 0.36 -2.01
N THR A 64 -9.64 -0.19 -2.46
CA THR A 64 -10.89 0.56 -2.64
C THR A 64 -11.72 0.73 -1.35
N SER A 65 -11.35 0.03 -0.29
CA SER A 65 -12.08 0.00 0.99
C SER A 65 -11.29 0.61 2.16
N LEU A 66 -10.26 1.42 1.87
CA LEU A 66 -9.42 2.01 2.92
C LEU A 66 -10.20 3.03 3.78
N PRO A 67 -9.92 3.13 5.10
CA PRO A 67 -10.60 4.07 5.98
C PRO A 67 -10.47 5.53 5.55
N THR A 68 -11.49 6.34 5.84
CA THR A 68 -11.50 7.77 5.47
C THR A 68 -10.41 8.59 6.17
N ALA A 69 -9.91 8.16 7.32
CA ALA A 69 -8.82 8.80 8.05
C ALA A 69 -7.41 8.37 7.59
N PHE A 70 -7.32 7.42 6.66
CA PHE A 70 -6.07 6.74 6.33
C PHE A 70 -5.11 7.61 5.53
N GLN A 71 -3.89 7.82 6.05
CA GLN A 71 -2.92 8.76 5.51
C GLN A 71 -1.70 8.07 4.88
N SER A 72 -1.30 6.90 5.37
CA SER A 72 -0.07 6.25 4.91
C SER A 72 -0.14 4.73 4.96
N LEU A 73 0.17 4.10 3.83
CA LEU A 73 0.21 2.65 3.63
C LEU A 73 1.60 2.23 3.16
N HIS A 74 2.27 1.41 3.96
CA HIS A 74 3.61 0.90 3.66
C HIS A 74 3.57 -0.63 3.64
N LEU A 75 3.61 -1.23 2.45
CA LEU A 75 3.59 -2.68 2.22
C LEU A 75 4.83 -3.19 1.48
N HIS A 76 5.83 -2.34 1.28
CA HIS A 76 7.03 -2.68 0.50
C HIS A 76 7.82 -3.83 1.12
N LYS A 77 8.56 -4.57 0.28
CA LYS A 77 9.31 -5.78 0.65
C LYS A 77 8.41 -6.88 1.21
N ASN A 78 7.47 -7.32 0.40
CA ASN A 78 6.62 -8.47 0.65
C ASN A 78 6.47 -9.26 -0.66
N ASN A 79 5.57 -10.24 -0.68
CA ASN A 79 5.26 -11.07 -1.84
C ASN A 79 3.83 -10.79 -2.35
N PHE A 80 3.29 -9.58 -2.17
CA PHE A 80 1.95 -9.23 -2.65
C PHE A 80 1.90 -9.22 -4.18
N GLU A 81 0.76 -9.61 -4.75
CA GLU A 81 0.58 -9.77 -6.19
C GLU A 81 -0.78 -9.24 -6.68
N GLY A 82 -1.05 -9.43 -7.97
CA GLY A 82 -2.28 -8.97 -8.62
C GLY A 82 -2.23 -7.51 -9.06
N SER A 83 -3.35 -7.00 -9.52
CA SER A 83 -3.46 -5.64 -10.07
C SER A 83 -3.80 -4.61 -8.99
N LEU A 84 -3.37 -3.36 -9.23
CA LEU A 84 -3.61 -2.24 -8.32
C LEU A 84 -4.77 -1.38 -8.82
N ASN A 85 -5.77 -1.17 -7.97
CA ASN A 85 -6.92 -0.31 -8.25
C ASN A 85 -6.92 0.93 -7.34
N PHE A 86 -6.58 2.09 -7.90
CA PHE A 86 -6.51 3.37 -7.18
C PHE A 86 -7.79 4.22 -7.29
N THR A 87 -8.89 3.69 -7.82
CA THR A 87 -10.09 4.50 -8.16
C THR A 87 -10.89 5.02 -6.96
N GLN A 88 -10.74 4.44 -5.77
CA GLN A 88 -11.53 4.79 -4.57
C GLN A 88 -10.64 5.06 -3.34
N LEU A 89 -9.47 5.66 -3.54
CA LEU A 89 -8.61 6.04 -2.43
C LEU A 89 -9.25 7.15 -1.58
N PRO A 90 -9.09 7.14 -0.25
CA PRO A 90 -9.63 8.18 0.62
C PRO A 90 -8.89 9.51 0.40
N ASN A 91 -9.63 10.61 0.48
CA ASN A 91 -9.09 11.97 0.27
C ASN A 91 -7.99 12.38 1.27
N SER A 92 -7.76 11.62 2.34
CA SER A 92 -6.72 11.88 3.33
C SER A 92 -5.38 11.22 3.01
N ILE A 93 -5.33 10.28 2.05
CA ILE A 93 -4.14 9.49 1.75
C ILE A 93 -3.01 10.36 1.21
N ARG A 94 -1.80 10.17 1.71
CA ARG A 94 -0.61 10.94 1.32
C ARG A 94 0.50 10.07 0.77
N HIS A 95 0.65 8.86 1.32
CA HIS A 95 1.74 7.98 0.98
C HIS A 95 1.23 6.55 0.74
N ILE A 96 1.57 6.00 -0.42
CA ILE A 96 1.39 4.58 -0.72
C ILE A 96 2.74 4.04 -1.20
N ILE A 97 3.35 3.15 -0.40
CA ILE A 97 4.67 2.56 -0.66
C ILE A 97 4.52 1.05 -0.80
N LEU A 98 4.51 0.57 -2.04
CA LEU A 98 4.26 -0.81 -2.46
C LEU A 98 5.47 -1.44 -3.17
N ALA A 99 6.61 -0.75 -3.16
CA ALA A 99 7.81 -1.19 -3.85
C ALA A 99 8.28 -2.59 -3.43
N GLU A 100 8.99 -3.31 -4.29
CA GLU A 100 9.55 -4.63 -3.95
C GLU A 100 8.45 -5.63 -3.55
N ASN A 101 7.53 -5.87 -4.49
CA ASN A 101 6.44 -6.85 -4.45
C ASN A 101 6.31 -7.49 -5.85
N HIS A 102 5.21 -8.21 -6.10
CA HIS A 102 4.87 -8.85 -7.37
C HIS A 102 3.58 -8.29 -7.99
N PHE A 103 3.22 -7.04 -7.69
CA PHE A 103 2.05 -6.40 -8.32
C PHE A 103 2.25 -6.31 -9.83
N SER A 104 1.18 -6.51 -10.61
CA SER A 104 1.28 -6.65 -12.06
C SER A 104 0.12 -5.99 -12.81
N GLY A 105 0.28 -5.89 -14.12
CA GLY A 105 -0.69 -5.27 -15.02
C GLY A 105 -0.58 -3.75 -15.09
N THR A 106 -1.62 -3.11 -15.64
CA THR A 106 -1.64 -1.65 -15.86
C THR A 106 -2.16 -0.89 -14.65
N VAL A 107 -1.65 0.32 -14.43
CA VAL A 107 -2.15 1.22 -13.38
C VAL A 107 -2.77 2.49 -13.96
N ASN A 108 -3.91 2.90 -13.40
CA ASN A 108 -4.55 4.18 -13.72
C ASN A 108 -4.36 5.16 -12.56
N LEU A 109 -3.64 6.25 -12.83
CA LEU A 109 -3.31 7.28 -11.84
C LEU A 109 -4.15 8.57 -11.99
N GLY A 110 -5.17 8.56 -12.85
CA GLY A 110 -5.97 9.75 -13.16
C GLY A 110 -6.86 10.25 -12.02
N ASN A 111 -7.15 9.40 -11.03
CA ASN A 111 -8.03 9.71 -9.90
C ASN A 111 -7.30 9.70 -8.55
N LEU A 112 -5.98 9.93 -8.54
CA LEU A 112 -5.24 10.04 -7.29
C LEU A 112 -5.74 11.27 -6.49
N PRO A 113 -5.98 11.17 -5.18
CA PRO A 113 -6.41 12.29 -4.37
C PRO A 113 -5.42 13.46 -4.37
N GLU A 114 -5.90 14.71 -4.28
CA GLU A 114 -5.07 15.91 -4.23
C GLU A 114 -4.10 15.95 -3.02
N SER A 115 -4.41 15.21 -1.98
CA SER A 115 -3.57 15.04 -0.79
C SER A 115 -2.40 14.09 -1.00
N MET A 116 -2.42 13.28 -2.07
CA MET A 116 -1.36 12.34 -2.39
C MET A 116 -0.04 13.10 -2.59
N ARG A 117 1.05 12.56 -2.04
CA ARG A 117 2.39 13.14 -2.12
C ARG A 117 3.38 12.16 -2.71
N VAL A 118 3.30 10.89 -2.31
CA VAL A 118 4.21 9.85 -2.79
C VAL A 118 3.42 8.59 -3.15
N LEU A 119 3.65 8.11 -4.37
CA LEU A 119 3.28 6.77 -4.81
C LEU A 119 4.54 6.04 -5.27
N ASP A 120 4.97 5.05 -4.49
CA ASP A 120 6.14 4.25 -4.81
C ASP A 120 5.71 2.82 -5.13
N ILE A 121 5.72 2.47 -6.41
CA ILE A 121 5.37 1.14 -6.94
C ILE A 121 6.57 0.53 -7.69
N ARG A 122 7.78 0.96 -7.37
CA ARG A 122 9.03 0.44 -7.96
C ARG A 122 9.20 -1.06 -7.75
N LYS A 123 10.00 -1.72 -8.59
CA LYS A 123 10.39 -3.13 -8.41
C LYS A 123 9.17 -4.03 -8.20
N ASN A 124 8.24 -3.97 -9.14
CA ASN A 124 7.07 -4.83 -9.28
C ASN A 124 7.05 -5.35 -10.74
N ALA A 125 5.95 -5.95 -11.18
CA ALA A 125 5.72 -6.38 -12.56
C ALA A 125 4.64 -5.50 -13.27
N ILE A 126 4.56 -4.22 -12.89
CA ILE A 126 3.63 -3.26 -13.52
C ILE A 126 4.07 -3.04 -14.97
N SER A 127 3.11 -2.93 -15.89
CA SER A 127 3.41 -2.78 -17.31
C SER A 127 2.41 -1.87 -18.03
N GLY A 128 2.72 -1.55 -19.28
CA GLY A 128 1.88 -0.70 -20.14
C GLY A 128 2.12 0.79 -19.94
N ALA A 129 1.20 1.60 -20.49
CA ALA A 129 1.30 3.05 -20.44
C ALA A 129 0.81 3.60 -19.11
N VAL A 130 1.68 4.33 -18.41
CA VAL A 130 1.36 4.99 -17.14
C VAL A 130 1.38 6.49 -17.34
N ARG A 131 0.23 7.11 -17.12
CA ARG A 131 0.08 8.56 -17.15
C ARG A 131 0.30 9.14 -15.77
N VAL A 132 1.33 9.98 -15.64
CA VAL A 132 1.76 10.52 -14.34
C VAL A 132 1.20 11.94 -14.14
N PRO A 133 0.34 12.17 -13.13
CA PRO A 133 -0.11 13.51 -12.77
C PRO A 133 1.01 14.37 -12.18
N HIS A 134 0.92 15.69 -12.33
CA HIS A 134 1.83 16.65 -11.74
C HIS A 134 1.66 16.77 -10.21
N GLY A 135 2.73 17.17 -9.52
CA GLY A 135 2.70 17.49 -8.08
C GLY A 135 2.77 16.28 -7.13
N ILE A 136 2.87 15.05 -7.67
CA ILE A 136 3.02 13.82 -6.90
C ILE A 136 4.39 13.20 -7.23
N ASP A 137 5.16 12.79 -6.21
CA ASP A 137 6.37 11.97 -6.38
C ASP A 137 5.95 10.53 -6.71
N ILE A 138 5.97 10.18 -8.00
CA ILE A 138 5.62 8.85 -8.48
C ILE A 138 6.89 8.11 -8.91
N ARG A 139 7.12 6.96 -8.29
CA ARG A 139 8.31 6.13 -8.54
C ARG A 139 7.91 4.79 -9.14
N LEU A 140 8.48 4.48 -10.31
CA LEU A 140 8.11 3.37 -11.19
C LEU A 140 9.30 2.51 -11.65
N ASP A 141 10.55 2.86 -11.31
CA ASP A 141 11.72 2.10 -11.74
C ASP A 141 11.70 0.63 -11.28
N GLY A 142 12.30 -0.25 -12.08
CA GLY A 142 12.34 -1.69 -11.81
C GLY A 142 11.03 -2.43 -12.11
N ASN A 143 10.12 -1.84 -12.88
CA ASN A 143 8.93 -2.51 -13.43
C ASN A 143 9.15 -2.94 -14.89
N ASP A 144 8.35 -3.90 -15.36
CA ASP A 144 8.45 -4.48 -16.70
C ASP A 144 7.81 -3.58 -17.77
N GLU A 145 8.58 -3.14 -18.77
CA GLU A 145 8.06 -2.45 -19.97
C GLU A 145 7.09 -1.28 -19.68
N VAL A 146 7.29 -0.54 -18.57
CA VAL A 146 6.48 0.64 -18.26
C VAL A 146 6.83 1.78 -19.20
N ASN A 147 5.86 2.22 -20.00
CA ASN A 147 5.98 3.42 -20.82
C ASN A 147 5.37 4.61 -20.06
N VAL A 148 6.20 5.55 -19.63
CA VAL A 148 5.76 6.72 -18.84
C VAL A 148 5.38 7.86 -19.78
N GLU A 149 4.08 8.17 -19.82
CA GLU A 149 3.55 9.35 -20.50
C GLU A 149 3.33 10.46 -19.47
N ARG A 150 4.02 11.60 -19.60
CA ARG A 150 3.70 12.79 -18.80
C ARG A 150 2.52 13.50 -19.45
N ILE A 151 1.42 13.67 -18.72
CA ILE A 151 0.32 14.55 -19.16
C ILE A 151 0.65 15.95 -18.64
N GLU A 152 0.70 16.94 -19.54
CA GLU A 152 0.81 18.38 -19.23
C GLU A 152 -0.42 18.93 -18.49
#